data_AF-A0A1Q9HHV7-F1
#
_entry.id   AF-A0A1Q9HHV7-F1
#
_cell.length_a   1.000
_cell.length_b   1.000
_cell.length_c   1.000
_cell.angle_alpha   90.00
_cell.angle_beta   90.00
_cell.angle_gamma   90.00
#
_symmetry.space_group_name_H-M   'P 1'
#
loop_
_entity.id
_entity.type
_entity.pdbx_description
1 polymer ?
#
loop_
_entity_poly.entity_id
_entity_poly.type
_entity_poly.pdbx_seq_one_letter_code
_entity_poly.pdbx_strand_id
1 'polypeptide(L)'
;MYVSDPSALANWMREARQNSGLTQKQASELSGLRQATISKIENEPASCTIETLLRLARVYQLELHLLPKLAKGENYKHEISKLEW
;
A
#
# COMPACT_ATOMS: atom_id res chain seq x y z
N MET A 1 0.32 0.93 11.10
CA MET A 1 -1.15 1.10 11.09
C MET A 1 -1.77 -0.23 10.69
N TYR A 2 -2.83 -0.69 11.37
CA TYR A 2 -3.52 -1.93 11.01
C TYR A 2 -4.57 -1.63 9.95
N VAL A 3 -4.52 -2.36 8.84
CA VAL A 3 -5.46 -2.22 7.72
C VAL A 3 -6.20 -3.54 7.58
N SER A 4 -7.51 -3.55 7.83
CA SER A 4 -8.34 -4.77 7.77
C SER A 4 -9.35 -4.79 6.63
N ASP A 5 -9.51 -3.70 5.90
CA ASP A 5 -10.48 -3.60 4.81
C ASP A 5 -9.87 -2.89 3.59
N PRO A 6 -10.42 -3.12 2.38
CA PRO A 6 -9.88 -2.55 1.14
C PRO A 6 -9.84 -1.02 1.12
N SER A 7 -10.82 -0.35 1.72
CA SER A 7 -10.92 1.12 1.71
C SER A 7 -9.84 1.75 2.58
N ALA A 8 -9.57 1.17 3.76
CA ALA A 8 -8.44 1.57 4.59
C ALA A 8 -7.10 1.38 3.85
N LEU A 9 -6.93 0.29 3.08
CA LEU A 9 -5.71 0.07 2.29
C LEU A 9 -5.57 1.11 1.18
N ALA A 10 -6.66 1.43 0.48
CA ALA A 10 -6.67 2.43 -0.59
C ALA A 10 -6.27 3.82 -0.09
N ASN A 11 -6.86 4.25 1.03
CA ASN A 11 -6.54 5.53 1.65
C ASN A 11 -5.07 5.57 2.06
N TRP A 12 -4.56 4.49 2.66
CA TRP A 12 -3.15 4.42 3.03
C TRP A 12 -2.22 4.47 1.81
N MET A 13 -2.56 3.78 0.72
CA MET A 13 -1.78 3.85 -0.53
C MET A 13 -1.78 5.26 -1.13
N ARG A 14 -2.89 5.99 -1.03
CA ARG A 14 -2.98 7.41 -1.42
C ARG A 14 -2.07 8.28 -0.56
N GLU A 15 -2.09 8.11 0.76
CA GLU A 15 -1.23 8.85 1.69
C GLU A 15 0.24 8.56 1.40
N ALA A 16 0.61 7.30 1.18
CA ALA A 16 1.98 6.92 0.82
C ALA A 16 2.46 7.61 -0.47
N ARG A 17 1.58 7.71 -1.49
CA ARG A 17 1.88 8.47 -2.71
C ARG A 17 2.13 9.95 -2.39
N GLN A 18 1.27 10.56 -1.59
CA GLN A 18 1.37 11.98 -1.21
C GLN A 18 2.64 12.25 -0.39
N ASN A 19 2.98 11.37 0.56
CA ASN A 19 4.21 11.43 1.36
C ASN A 19 5.47 11.26 0.51
N SER A 20 5.36 10.53 -0.61
CA SER A 20 6.42 10.42 -1.61
C SER A 20 6.51 11.67 -2.52
N GLY A 21 5.67 12.68 -2.32
CA GLY A 21 5.65 13.91 -3.12
C GLY A 21 5.13 13.72 -4.56
N LEU A 22 4.46 12.60 -4.85
CA LEU A 22 4.05 12.23 -6.19
C LEU A 22 2.60 12.60 -6.47
N THR A 23 2.34 13.16 -7.65
CA THR A 23 1.00 13.20 -8.25
C THR A 23 0.62 11.80 -8.77
N GLN A 24 -0.67 11.56 -9.01
CA GLN A 24 -1.11 10.30 -9.64
C GLN A 24 -0.52 10.12 -11.04
N LYS A 25 -0.26 11.21 -11.77
CA LYS A 25 0.40 11.18 -13.08
C LYS A 25 1.85 10.72 -12.97
N GLN A 26 2.62 11.29 -12.05
CA GLN A 26 4.02 10.87 -11.84
C GLN A 26 4.10 9.42 -11.34
N ALA A 27 3.21 9.02 -10.43
CA ALA A 27 3.12 7.63 -10.00
C ALA A 27 2.75 6.67 -11.15
N SER A 28 1.92 7.11 -12.10
CA SER A 28 1.56 6.37 -13.31
C SER A 28 2.77 6.17 -14.22
N GLU A 29 3.56 7.22 -14.43
CA GLU A 29 4.81 7.18 -15.22
C GLU A 29 5.83 6.21 -14.60
N LEU A 30 6.02 6.25 -13.28
CA LEU A 30 6.98 5.40 -12.57
C LEU A 30 6.51 3.94 -12.42
N SER A 31 5.21 3.72 -12.23
CA SER A 31 4.66 2.37 -12.05
C SER A 31 4.38 1.65 -13.36
N GLY A 32 4.26 2.37 -14.48
CA GLY A 32 3.79 1.85 -15.77
C GLY A 32 2.29 1.51 -15.79
N LEU A 33 1.53 2.03 -14.82
CA LEU A 33 0.07 1.92 -14.76
C LEU A 33 -0.56 3.16 -15.42
N ARG A 34 -1.84 3.10 -15.79
CA ARG A 34 -2.57 4.30 -16.22
C ARG A 34 -2.92 5.16 -15.00
N GLN A 35 -2.86 6.48 -15.13
CA GLN A 35 -3.27 7.40 -14.05
C GLN A 35 -4.72 7.14 -13.60
N ALA A 36 -5.62 6.81 -14.54
CA ALA A 36 -7.00 6.43 -14.23
C ALA A 36 -7.08 5.16 -13.37
N THR A 37 -6.17 4.19 -13.57
CA THR A 37 -6.08 2.99 -12.73
C THR A 37 -5.67 3.35 -11.31
N ILE A 38 -4.69 4.24 -11.13
CA ILE A 38 -4.27 4.73 -9.81
C ILE A 38 -5.42 5.46 -9.12
N SER A 39 -6.10 6.38 -9.82
CA SER A 39 -7.27 7.08 -9.28
C SER A 39 -8.36 6.10 -8.85
N LYS A 40 -8.63 5.06 -9.65
CA LYS A 40 -9.62 4.04 -9.32
C LYS A 40 -9.21 3.25 -8.08
N ILE A 41 -7.95 2.84 -7.94
CA ILE A 41 -7.50 2.11 -6.74
C ILE A 41 -7.68 2.97 -5.48
N GLU A 42 -7.34 4.26 -5.57
CA GLU A 42 -7.41 5.15 -4.41
C GLU A 42 -8.85 5.51 -3.98
N ASN A 43 -9.84 5.37 -4.87
CA ASN A 43 -11.24 5.70 -4.59
C ASN A 43 -12.17 4.47 -4.50
N GLU A 44 -11.89 3.43 -5.29
CA GLU A 44 -12.70 2.23 -5.52
C GLU A 44 -11.79 0.98 -5.57
N PRO A 45 -11.23 0.55 -4.42
CA PRO A 45 -10.18 -0.49 -4.39
C PRO A 45 -10.64 -1.90 -4.77
N ALA A 46 -11.94 -2.15 -4.96
CA ALA A 46 -12.48 -3.48 -5.21
C ALA A 46 -11.86 -4.18 -6.44
N SER A 47 -11.34 -3.41 -7.41
CA SER A 47 -10.69 -3.94 -8.61
C SER A 47 -9.15 -3.98 -8.54
N CYS A 48 -8.54 -3.66 -7.40
CA CYS A 48 -7.08 -3.64 -7.27
C CYS A 48 -6.52 -5.08 -7.24
N THR A 49 -5.59 -5.40 -8.14
CA THR A 49 -4.87 -6.69 -8.10
C THR A 49 -3.65 -6.60 -7.20
N ILE A 50 -3.18 -7.74 -6.68
CA ILE A 50 -1.95 -7.84 -5.88
C ILE A 50 -0.75 -7.29 -6.67
N GLU A 51 -0.64 -7.61 -7.96
CA GLU A 51 0.43 -7.09 -8.82
C GLU A 51 0.42 -5.55 -8.84
N THR A 52 -0.75 -4.96 -9.01
CA THR A 52 -0.91 -3.50 -9.07
C THR A 52 -0.53 -2.85 -7.74
N LEU A 53 -0.97 -3.45 -6.62
CA LEU A 53 -0.59 -3.03 -5.27
C LEU A 53 0.94 -3.04 -5.09
N LEU A 54 1.60 -4.14 -5.46
CA LEU A 54 3.05 -4.28 -5.32
C LEU A 54 3.85 -3.33 -6.23
N ARG A 55 3.36 -3.06 -7.44
CA ARG A 55 3.97 -2.05 -8.33
C ARG A 55 3.93 -0.66 -7.71
N LEU A 56 2.79 -0.27 -7.14
CA LEU A 56 2.67 1.01 -6.46
C LEU A 56 3.52 1.06 -5.17
N ALA A 57 3.53 -0.02 -4.39
CA ALA A 57 4.37 -0.11 -3.19
C ALA A 57 5.86 0.14 -3.51
N ARG A 58 6.37 -0.44 -4.61
CA ARG A 58 7.74 -0.19 -5.09
C ARG A 58 8.00 1.28 -5.42
N VAL A 59 7.08 1.93 -6.13
CA VAL A 59 7.20 3.36 -6.48
C VAL A 59 7.20 4.24 -5.23
N TYR A 60 6.44 3.86 -4.22
CA TYR A 60 6.31 4.60 -2.95
C TYR A 60 7.35 4.17 -1.90
N GLN A 61 8.31 3.32 -2.27
CA GLN A 61 9.36 2.79 -1.38
C GLN A 61 8.81 2.09 -0.13
N LEU A 62 7.73 1.34 -0.31
CA LEU A 62 7.05 0.59 0.74
C LEU A 62 7.42 -0.90 0.69
N GLU A 63 7.48 -1.52 1.86
CA GLU A 63 7.51 -2.98 2.03
C GLU A 63 6.16 -3.46 2.60
N LEU A 64 5.64 -4.57 2.06
CA LEU A 64 4.41 -5.20 2.53
C LEU A 64 4.74 -6.33 3.51
N HIS A 65 4.24 -6.20 4.74
CA HIS A 65 4.41 -7.19 5.81
C HIS A 65 3.04 -7.80 6.15
N LEU A 66 2.93 -9.13 6.09
CA LEU A 66 1.76 -9.85 6.56
C LEU A 66 2.05 -10.39 7.96
N LEU A 67 1.24 -9.99 8.93
CA LEU A 67 1.41 -10.37 10.33
C LEU A 67 0.24 -11.26 10.79
N PRO A 68 0.48 -12.21 11.72
CA PRO A 68 -0.59 -12.99 12.33
C PRO A 68 -1.63 -12.09 13.00
N LYS A 69 -2.92 -12.41 12.87
CA LYS A 69 -3.96 -11.63 13.56
C LYS A 69 -3.85 -11.83 15.08
N LEU A 70 -3.67 -10.74 15.81
CA LEU A 70 -3.59 -10.75 17.28
C LEU A 70 -4.95 -10.94 17.95
N ALA A 71 -4.94 -11.53 19.14
CA ALA A 71 -6.10 -11.55 20.01
C ALA A 71 -6.32 -10.17 20.66
N LYS A 72 -7.53 -9.95 21.19
CA LYS A 72 -7.92 -8.67 21.79
C LYS A 72 -7.04 -8.40 23.03
N GLY A 73 -6.25 -7.33 23.00
CA GLY A 73 -5.35 -6.93 24.08
C GLY A 73 -3.88 -7.33 23.89
N GLU A 74 -3.55 -8.01 22.79
CA GLU A 74 -2.16 -8.30 22.42
C GLU A 74 -1.57 -7.20 21.55
N ASN A 75 -0.24 -7.03 21.62
CA ASN A 75 0.52 -6.11 20.78
C ASN A 75 1.48 -6.90 19.90
N TYR A 76 1.71 -6.41 18.68
CA TYR A 76 2.71 -6.99 17.78
C TYR A 76 4.09 -6.76 18.42
N LYS A 77 4.78 -7.84 18.77
CA LYS A 77 6.14 -7.77 19.35
C LYS A 77 7.26 -7.74 18.30
N HIS A 78 6.92 -7.72 17.00
CA HIS A 78 7.92 -7.76 15.94
C HIS A 78 8.57 -6.38 15.76
N GLU A 79 9.87 -6.28 16.08
CA GLU A 79 10.75 -5.32 15.40
C GLU A 79 10.94 -5.84 13.98
N ILE A 80 10.47 -5.07 12.99
CA ILE A 80 10.71 -5.39 11.58
C ILE A 80 12.19 -5.14 11.29
N SER A 81 13.02 -6.15 11.52
CA SER A 81 14.43 -6.17 11.15
C SER A 81 14.58 -6.69 9.72
N LYS A 82 15.33 -5.96 8.89
CA LYS A 82 15.67 -6.36 7.50
C LYS A 82 16.55 -7.62 7.39
N LEU A 83 16.93 -8.24 8.52
CA LEU A 83 17.96 -9.27 8.59
C LEU A 83 17.45 -10.72 8.70
N GLU A 84 16.14 -10.96 8.70
CA GLU A 84 15.59 -12.30 9.00
C GLU A 84 14.96 -13.04 7.80
N TRP A 85 15.19 -12.61 6.56
CA TRP A 85 14.65 -13.28 5.36
C TRP A 85 15.65 -13.30 4.21
#